data_AF-A0AAN9A872-F1
#
_entry.id   AF-A0AAN9A872-F1
#
_cell.length_a   1.000
_cell.length_b   1.000
_cell.length_c   1.000
_cell.angle_alpha   90.00
_cell.angle_beta   90.00
_cell.angle_gamma   90.00
#
_symmetry.space_group_name_H-M   'P 1'
#
loop_
_entity.id
_entity.type
_entity.pdbx_description
1 polymer ?
#
loop_
_entity_poly.entity_id
_entity_poly.type
_entity_poly.pdbx_seq_one_letter_code
_entity_poly.pdbx_strand_id
1 'polypeptide(L)'
;MSFDGDTNDGIKRESQIRLAAAEYSDYVEVDTSAERAALDRELESMLTRLEEYGSLLERTRNGSRHSLDDMVPQVYSHYQALQCTFRGIENLERLVKRVKTDLVKMEAAVSQAESDLNPSHGFAIRPLFFRKEQSVPQSTSSHRNFERPEIFHADDYFTSLSESETASQKSLGTT
;
A
#
# COMPACT_ATOMS: atom_id res chain seq x y z
N MET A 1 -82.53 -81.64 -29.56
CA MET A 1 -81.69 -80.62 -30.22
C MET A 1 -81.90 -79.31 -29.50
N SER A 2 -80.83 -78.52 -29.35
CA SER A 2 -80.73 -77.19 -28.70
C SER A 2 -80.24 -77.20 -27.24
N PHE A 3 -78.92 -77.32 -27.06
CA PHE A 3 -78.19 -77.00 -25.81
C PHE A 3 -76.98 -76.07 -26.04
N ASP A 4 -76.71 -75.61 -27.27
CA ASP A 4 -75.51 -74.81 -27.60
C ASP A 4 -75.68 -73.27 -27.47
N GLY A 5 -76.90 -72.78 -27.18
CA GLY A 5 -77.19 -71.35 -27.16
C GLY A 5 -76.65 -70.58 -25.95
N ASP A 6 -76.60 -71.21 -24.78
CA ASP A 6 -76.31 -70.54 -23.50
C ASP A 6 -74.79 -70.35 -23.26
N THR A 7 -74.00 -71.32 -23.73
CA THR A 7 -72.52 -71.28 -23.66
C THR A 7 -71.94 -70.16 -24.53
N ASN A 8 -72.57 -69.86 -25.67
CA ASN A 8 -72.09 -68.82 -26.60
C ASN A 8 -72.33 -67.39 -26.05
N ASP A 9 -73.42 -67.15 -25.33
CA ASP A 9 -73.72 -65.85 -24.73
C ASP A 9 -72.81 -65.55 -23.52
N GLY A 10 -72.50 -66.58 -22.71
CA GLY A 10 -71.54 -66.46 -21.60
C GLY A 10 -70.14 -66.07 -22.07
N ILE A 11 -69.62 -66.73 -23.10
CA ILE A 11 -68.30 -66.42 -23.70
C ILE A 11 -68.28 -65.00 -24.25
N LYS A 12 -69.37 -64.56 -24.89
CA LYS A 12 -69.49 -63.20 -25.42
C LYS A 12 -69.48 -62.15 -24.30
N ARG A 13 -70.18 -62.39 -23.19
CA ARG A 13 -70.21 -61.49 -22.03
C ARG A 13 -68.84 -61.36 -21.35
N GLU A 14 -68.13 -62.47 -21.17
CA GLU A 14 -66.76 -62.43 -20.60
C GLU A 14 -65.79 -61.65 -21.51
N SER A 15 -65.91 -61.80 -22.83
CA SER A 15 -65.08 -61.07 -23.77
C SER A 15 -65.29 -59.55 -23.68
N GLN A 16 -66.54 -59.11 -23.49
CA GLN A 16 -66.87 -57.69 -23.33
C GLN A 16 -66.38 -57.13 -22.00
N ILE A 17 -66.46 -57.90 -20.91
CA ILE A 17 -65.93 -57.49 -19.61
C ILE A 17 -64.40 -57.36 -19.67
N ARG A 18 -63.71 -58.28 -20.34
CA ARG A 18 -62.26 -58.19 -20.52
C ARG A 18 -61.85 -57.01 -21.38
N LEU A 19 -62.60 -56.73 -22.45
CA LEU A 19 -62.36 -55.55 -23.29
C LEU A 19 -62.56 -54.27 -22.50
N ALA A 20 -63.68 -54.14 -21.78
CA ALA A 20 -63.96 -52.99 -20.95
C ALA A 20 -62.91 -52.82 -19.83
N ALA A 21 -62.50 -53.91 -19.17
CA ALA A 21 -61.47 -53.87 -18.15
C ALA A 21 -60.10 -53.47 -18.71
N ALA A 22 -59.76 -53.90 -19.93
CA ALA A 22 -58.54 -53.48 -20.61
C ALA A 22 -58.60 -51.98 -20.98
N GLU A 23 -59.71 -51.52 -21.55
CA GLU A 23 -59.93 -50.09 -21.84
C GLU A 23 -59.89 -49.24 -20.57
N TYR A 24 -60.43 -49.72 -19.44
CA TYR A 24 -60.34 -49.04 -18.15
C TYR A 24 -58.93 -49.07 -17.54
N SER A 25 -58.13 -50.12 -17.80
CA SER A 25 -56.75 -50.23 -17.32
C SER A 25 -55.86 -49.16 -17.95
N ASP A 26 -56.07 -48.85 -19.23
CA ASP A 26 -55.31 -47.81 -19.94
C ASP A 26 -55.49 -46.42 -19.31
N TYR A 27 -56.64 -46.13 -18.68
CA TYR A 27 -56.85 -44.88 -17.95
C TYR A 27 -56.09 -44.79 -16.62
N VAL A 28 -55.64 -45.91 -16.07
CA VAL A 28 -54.90 -45.98 -14.80
C VAL A 28 -53.39 -46.01 -15.04
N GLU A 29 -52.95 -46.44 -16.23
CA GLU A 29 -51.54 -46.39 -16.64
C GLU A 29 -51.13 -44.97 -17.05
N VAL A 30 -50.71 -44.18 -16.07
CA VAL A 30 -50.13 -42.85 -16.31
C VAL A 30 -48.62 -42.96 -16.46
N ASP A 31 -48.11 -42.66 -17.66
CA ASP A 31 -46.67 -42.54 -17.90
C ASP A 31 -46.14 -41.20 -17.36
N THR A 32 -45.49 -41.24 -16.21
CA THR A 32 -44.86 -40.06 -15.57
C THR A 32 -43.38 -39.92 -15.90
N SER A 33 -42.84 -40.71 -16.85
CA SER A 33 -41.40 -40.72 -17.15
C SER A 33 -40.88 -39.36 -17.63
N ALA A 34 -41.67 -38.65 -18.43
CA ALA A 34 -41.33 -37.33 -18.95
C ALA A 34 -41.26 -36.25 -17.85
N GLU A 35 -42.24 -36.26 -16.94
CA GLU A 35 -42.27 -35.32 -15.80
C GLU A 35 -41.12 -35.59 -14.83
N ARG A 36 -40.84 -36.86 -14.56
CA ARG A 36 -39.68 -37.26 -13.74
C ARG A 36 -38.37 -36.81 -14.37
N ALA A 37 -38.19 -37.00 -15.67
CA ALA A 37 -36.98 -36.56 -16.37
C ALA A 37 -36.84 -35.02 -16.40
N ALA A 38 -37.96 -34.28 -16.42
CA ALA A 38 -37.94 -32.83 -16.32
C ALA A 38 -37.48 -32.37 -14.92
N LEU A 39 -38.01 -33.00 -13.86
CA LEU A 39 -37.59 -32.73 -12.49
C LEU A 39 -36.11 -33.04 -12.26
N ASP A 40 -35.63 -34.19 -12.75
CA ASP A 40 -34.22 -34.58 -12.61
C ASP A 40 -33.30 -33.53 -13.27
N ARG A 41 -33.67 -33.00 -14.45
CA ARG A 41 -32.90 -31.94 -15.14
C ARG A 41 -32.90 -30.62 -14.37
N GLU A 42 -34.04 -30.24 -13.80
CA GLU A 42 -34.14 -29.01 -13.01
C GLU A 42 -33.31 -29.11 -11.73
N LEU A 43 -33.33 -30.29 -11.08
CA LEU A 43 -32.54 -30.56 -9.89
C LEU A 43 -31.05 -30.46 -10.18
N GLU A 44 -30.56 -31.08 -11.25
CA GLU A 44 -29.15 -30.99 -11.65
C GLU A 44 -28.73 -29.54 -11.97
N SER A 45 -29.60 -28.78 -12.64
CA SER A 45 -29.37 -27.36 -12.88
C SER A 45 -29.27 -26.56 -11.58
N MET A 46 -30.15 -26.83 -10.60
CA MET A 46 -30.08 -26.19 -9.29
C MET A 46 -28.83 -26.58 -8.50
N LEU A 47 -28.43 -27.85 -8.53
CA LEU A 47 -27.20 -28.32 -7.89
C LEU A 47 -25.96 -27.64 -8.48
N THR A 48 -25.90 -27.53 -9.82
CA THR A 48 -24.82 -26.81 -10.51
C THR A 48 -24.76 -25.35 -10.08
N ARG A 49 -25.91 -24.66 -10.05
CA ARG A 49 -25.98 -23.27 -9.60
C ARG A 49 -25.57 -23.09 -8.15
N LEU A 50 -25.90 -24.04 -7.27
CA LEU A 50 -25.46 -24.01 -5.87
C LEU A 50 -23.94 -24.14 -5.74
N GLU A 51 -23.30 -24.99 -6.54
CA GLU A 51 -21.83 -25.12 -6.58
C GLU A 51 -21.17 -23.82 -7.07
N GLU A 52 -21.74 -23.19 -8.11
CA GLU A 52 -21.29 -21.89 -8.59
C GLU A 52 -21.42 -20.81 -7.51
N TYR A 53 -22.54 -20.75 -6.79
CA TYR A 53 -22.72 -19.80 -5.68
C TYR A 53 -21.72 -20.03 -4.56
N GLY A 54 -21.42 -21.29 -4.21
CA GLY A 54 -20.37 -21.62 -3.25
C GLY A 54 -19.00 -21.11 -3.71
N SER A 55 -18.69 -21.29 -4.99
CA SER A 55 -17.44 -20.80 -5.59
C SER A 55 -17.34 -19.26 -5.58
N LEU A 56 -18.43 -18.56 -5.87
CA LEU A 56 -18.49 -17.10 -5.83
C LEU A 56 -18.35 -16.56 -4.40
N LEU A 57 -18.99 -17.21 -3.43
CA LEU A 57 -18.85 -16.88 -2.00
C LEU A 57 -17.41 -17.03 -1.54
N GLU A 58 -16.76 -18.14 -1.90
CA GLU A 58 -15.37 -18.38 -1.52
C GLU A 58 -14.43 -17.35 -2.15
N ARG A 59 -14.62 -17.03 -3.44
CA ARG A 59 -13.84 -15.98 -4.13
C ARG A 59 -14.05 -14.62 -3.48
N THR A 60 -15.29 -14.28 -3.12
CA THR A 60 -15.60 -13.00 -2.47
C THR A 60 -14.93 -12.92 -1.09
N ARG A 61 -15.07 -13.97 -0.28
CA ARG A 61 -14.44 -14.06 1.04
C ARG A 61 -12.92 -13.93 0.94
N ASN A 62 -12.30 -14.64 0.01
CA ASN A 62 -10.86 -14.62 -0.17
C ASN A 62 -10.38 -13.28 -0.75
N GLY A 63 -11.17 -12.64 -1.62
CA GLY A 63 -10.89 -11.28 -2.10
C GLY A 63 -10.93 -10.25 -0.97
N SER A 64 -11.94 -10.32 -0.10
CA SER A 64 -12.01 -9.45 1.09
C SER A 64 -10.85 -9.70 2.04
N ARG A 65 -10.51 -10.97 2.28
CA ARG A 65 -9.38 -11.35 3.12
C ARG A 65 -8.06 -10.82 2.57
N HIS A 66 -7.79 -11.02 1.28
CA HIS A 66 -6.60 -10.49 0.63
C HIS A 66 -6.52 -8.96 0.71
N SER A 67 -7.64 -8.28 0.52
CA SER A 67 -7.69 -6.82 0.64
C SER A 67 -7.33 -6.34 2.05
N LEU A 68 -7.89 -6.98 3.08
CA LEU A 68 -7.72 -6.57 4.49
C LEU A 68 -6.39 -7.02 5.09
N ASP A 69 -5.98 -8.27 4.83
CA ASP A 69 -4.82 -8.90 5.45
C ASP A 69 -3.52 -8.51 4.71
N ASP A 70 -3.56 -8.31 3.39
CA ASP A 70 -2.36 -8.06 2.58
C ASP A 70 -2.32 -6.64 2.04
N MET A 71 -3.32 -6.24 1.24
CA MET A 71 -3.23 -4.97 0.50
C MET A 71 -3.23 -3.75 1.42
N VAL A 72 -4.14 -3.68 2.39
CA VAL A 72 -4.24 -2.52 3.29
C VAL A 72 -2.94 -2.33 4.08
N PRO A 73 -2.36 -3.36 4.73
CA PRO A 73 -1.06 -3.24 5.39
C PRO A 73 0.08 -2.84 4.45
N GLN A 74 0.11 -3.36 3.21
CA GLN A 74 1.11 -2.97 2.22
C GLN A 74 1.00 -1.50 1.84
N VAL A 75 -0.21 -1.01 1.54
CA VAL A 75 -0.45 0.41 1.24
C VAL A 75 -0.03 1.29 2.42
N TYR A 76 -0.35 0.87 3.65
CA TYR A 76 0.05 1.61 4.84
C TYR A 76 1.58 1.65 5.03
N SER A 77 2.27 0.53 4.79
CA SER A 77 3.74 0.47 4.80
C SER A 77 4.36 1.42 3.77
N HIS A 78 3.85 1.42 2.54
CA HIS A 78 4.30 2.36 1.50
C HIS A 78 4.03 3.81 1.87
N TYR A 79 2.88 4.10 2.49
CA TYR A 79 2.57 5.42 3.01
C TYR A 79 3.59 5.85 4.09
N GLN A 80 3.95 4.98 5.03
CA GLN A 80 4.96 5.27 6.05
C GLN A 80 6.34 5.56 5.42
N ALA A 81 6.75 4.77 4.44
CA ALA A 81 8.00 5.00 3.70
C ALA A 81 7.99 6.36 2.97
N LEU A 82 6.85 6.74 2.40
CA LEU A 82 6.66 8.04 1.77
C LEU A 82 6.76 9.18 2.79
N GLN A 83 6.16 9.02 3.98
CA GLN A 83 6.27 10.00 5.07
C GLN A 83 7.72 10.19 5.53
N CYS A 84 8.52 9.13 5.61
CA CYS A 84 9.95 9.24 5.91
C CYS A 84 10.68 10.06 4.85
N THR A 85 10.37 9.84 3.56
CA THR A 85 10.94 10.63 2.46
C THR A 85 10.57 12.10 2.56
N PHE A 86 9.29 12.42 2.82
CA PHE A 86 8.86 13.82 2.99
C PHE A 86 9.53 14.51 4.16
N ARG A 87 9.69 13.82 5.30
CA ARG A 87 10.46 14.34 6.43
C ARG A 87 11.92 14.62 6.05
N GLY A 88 12.54 13.76 5.23
CA GLY A 88 13.87 14.01 4.67
C GLY A 88 13.93 15.29 3.83
N ILE A 89 12.91 15.53 3.00
CA ILE A 89 12.80 16.76 2.20
C ILE A 89 12.65 17.99 3.09
N GLU A 90 11.80 17.95 4.12
CA GLU A 90 11.65 19.06 5.07
C GLU A 90 12.96 19.35 5.82
N ASN A 91 13.67 18.31 6.26
CA ASN A 91 14.95 18.44 6.94
C ASN A 91 15.99 19.12 6.03
N LEU A 92 16.05 18.72 4.76
CA LEU A 92 16.89 19.35 3.76
C LEU A 92 16.52 20.82 3.56
N GLU A 93 15.23 21.15 3.48
CA GLU A 93 14.77 22.54 3.34
C GLU A 93 15.20 23.40 4.54
N ARG A 94 15.08 22.88 5.76
CA ARG A 94 15.54 23.58 6.98
C ARG A 94 17.05 23.78 6.98
N LEU A 95 17.82 22.77 6.56
CA LEU A 95 19.26 22.86 6.45
C LEU A 95 19.67 23.96 5.46
N VAL A 96 19.09 23.96 4.25
CA VAL A 96 19.38 24.98 3.21
C VAL A 96 19.07 26.39 3.72
N LYS A 97 17.94 26.57 4.42
CA LYS A 97 17.59 27.85 5.06
C LYS A 97 18.67 28.27 6.07
N ARG A 98 19.14 27.36 6.93
CA ARG A 98 20.20 27.64 7.90
C ARG A 98 21.52 27.98 7.23
N VAL A 99 21.95 27.20 6.23
CA VAL A 99 23.17 27.45 5.44
C VAL A 99 23.15 28.86 4.87
N LYS A 100 22.03 29.28 4.29
CA LYS A 100 21.87 30.63 3.74
C LYS A 100 22.06 31.70 4.81
N THR A 101 21.45 31.53 6.00
CA THR A 101 21.60 32.48 7.10
C THR A 101 23.05 32.55 7.60
N ASP A 102 23.71 31.42 7.75
CA ASP A 102 25.10 31.39 8.25
C ASP A 102 26.09 31.93 7.22
N LEU A 103 25.84 31.73 5.92
CA LEU A 103 26.62 32.33 4.84
C LEU A 103 26.53 33.87 4.88
N VAL A 104 25.32 34.43 5.04
CA VAL A 104 25.14 35.89 5.17
C VAL A 104 25.92 36.44 6.38
N LYS A 105 25.90 35.74 7.53
CA LYS A 105 26.68 36.14 8.71
C LYS A 105 28.18 36.09 8.43
N MET A 106 28.65 35.02 7.78
CA MET A 106 30.05 34.85 7.45
C MET A 106 30.53 35.92 6.46
N GLU A 107 29.74 36.23 5.44
CA GLU A 107 30.02 37.30 4.46
C GLU A 107 30.10 38.67 5.15
N ALA A 108 29.20 38.96 6.11
CA ALA A 108 29.25 40.18 6.90
C ALA A 108 30.51 40.25 7.80
N ALA A 109 30.88 39.14 8.45
CA ALA A 109 32.07 39.06 9.29
C ALA A 109 33.36 39.24 8.49
N VAL A 110 33.45 38.64 7.28
CA VAL A 110 34.57 38.84 6.36
C VAL A 110 34.64 40.28 5.88
N SER A 111 33.51 40.87 5.45
CA SER A 111 33.44 42.27 5.03
C SER A 111 33.89 43.23 6.14
N GLN A 112 33.50 42.96 7.39
CA GLN A 112 33.94 43.72 8.55
C GLN A 112 35.44 43.58 8.80
N ALA A 113 35.97 42.35 8.74
CA ALA A 113 37.40 42.09 8.90
C ALA A 113 38.24 42.76 7.80
N GLU A 114 37.79 42.73 6.55
CA GLU A 114 38.44 43.44 5.43
C GLU A 114 38.43 44.95 5.63
N SER A 115 37.29 45.52 6.07
CA SER A 115 37.19 46.95 6.40
C SER A 115 38.11 47.33 7.55
N ASP A 116 38.21 46.49 8.58
CA ASP A 116 39.06 46.73 9.75
C ASP A 116 40.56 46.61 9.45
N LEU A 117 40.93 45.80 8.46
CA LEU A 117 42.30 45.69 7.96
C LEU A 117 42.69 46.85 7.02
N ASN A 118 41.71 47.64 6.54
CA ASN A 118 41.92 48.72 5.58
C ASN A 118 41.76 50.14 6.19
N PRO A 119 42.70 50.61 7.04
CA PRO A 119 42.98 52.03 7.13
C PRO A 119 44.20 52.33 6.25
N SER A 120 43.97 52.79 5.03
CA SER A 120 44.93 53.63 4.27
C SER A 120 46.41 53.19 4.33
N HIS A 121 46.79 52.07 3.72
CA HIS A 121 48.21 51.81 3.45
C HIS A 121 48.43 51.54 1.97
N GLY A 122 48.76 52.62 1.25
CA GLY A 122 49.43 52.49 -0.03
C GLY A 122 50.64 51.57 0.12
N PHE A 123 50.86 50.72 -0.87
CA PHE A 123 52.04 49.87 -0.99
C PHE A 123 53.29 50.74 -1.25
N ALA A 124 53.72 51.50 -0.25
CA ALA A 124 54.99 52.20 -0.27
C ALA A 124 56.06 51.22 0.23
N ILE A 125 56.63 50.45 -0.70
CA ILE A 125 57.88 49.73 -0.47
C ILE A 125 58.96 50.79 -0.22
N ARG A 126 59.38 50.96 1.04
CA ARG A 126 60.56 51.77 1.38
C ARG A 126 61.78 50.85 1.46
N PRO A 127 62.91 51.20 0.81
CA PRO A 127 64.11 50.37 0.83
C PRO A 127 64.77 50.39 2.21
N LEU A 128 65.23 49.22 2.61
CA LEU A 128 65.64 48.84 3.96
C LEU A 128 67.13 49.13 4.16
N PHE A 129 67.53 50.41 4.14
CA PHE A 129 68.87 50.81 4.57
C PHE A 129 68.78 52.14 5.31
N PHE A 130 69.43 52.23 6.48
CA PHE A 130 69.40 53.30 7.49
C PHE A 130 68.23 53.24 8.48
N ARG A 131 68.46 52.69 9.68
CA ARG A 131 68.85 53.49 10.86
C ARG A 131 68.96 52.66 12.13
N LYS A 132 70.02 53.00 12.86
CA LYS A 132 70.42 52.72 14.24
C LYS A 132 69.26 52.74 15.26
N GLU A 133 69.21 51.68 16.05
CA GLU A 133 68.80 51.57 17.47
C GLU A 133 68.04 52.78 18.05
N GLN A 134 66.71 52.65 18.13
CA GLN A 134 65.86 53.49 18.99
C GLN A 134 64.61 52.69 19.40
N SER A 135 64.47 52.56 20.72
CA SER A 135 63.31 52.13 21.51
C SER A 135 62.00 51.88 20.75
N VAL A 136 61.54 50.64 20.80
CA VAL A 136 60.21 50.21 20.37
C VAL A 136 59.14 51.00 21.12
N PRO A 137 58.33 51.87 20.49
CA PRO A 137 57.02 52.18 21.01
C PRO A 137 56.17 50.95 20.71
N GLN A 138 55.80 50.24 21.76
CA GLN A 138 54.87 49.12 21.73
C GLN A 138 53.60 49.60 21.01
N SER A 139 53.48 49.25 19.73
CA SER A 139 52.21 49.44 19.03
C SER A 139 51.23 48.58 19.78
N THR A 140 50.20 49.20 20.33
CA THR A 140 49.02 48.50 20.77
C THR A 140 48.32 48.02 19.49
N SER A 141 48.86 46.98 18.85
CA SER A 141 48.06 46.11 18.01
C SER A 141 47.06 45.50 18.98
N SER A 142 45.91 46.17 19.11
CA SER A 142 44.71 45.54 19.63
C SER A 142 44.55 44.27 18.80
N HIS A 143 44.98 43.15 19.38
CA HIS A 143 44.58 41.83 18.92
C HIS A 143 43.07 41.82 19.12
N ARG A 144 42.35 42.35 18.12
CA ARG A 144 40.90 42.27 18.09
C ARG A 144 40.61 40.77 18.06
N ASN A 145 40.04 40.28 19.15
CA ASN A 145 39.79 38.86 19.33
C ASN A 145 38.88 38.39 18.20
N PHE A 146 39.42 37.57 17.30
CA PHE A 146 38.64 36.93 16.26
C PHE A 146 37.68 35.94 16.93
N GLU A 147 36.40 36.24 16.89
CA GLU A 147 35.34 35.33 17.33
C GLU A 147 34.84 34.56 16.10
N ARG A 148 35.07 33.25 16.09
CA ARG A 148 34.65 32.38 14.99
C ARG A 148 33.12 32.36 14.91
N PRO A 149 32.50 32.68 13.75
CA PRO A 149 31.07 32.55 13.59
C PRO A 149 30.62 31.09 13.75
N GLU A 150 29.57 30.87 14.53
CA GLU A 150 28.91 29.58 14.65
C GLU A 150 28.16 29.27 13.35
N ILE A 151 28.49 28.14 12.72
CA ILE A 151 27.89 27.68 11.46
C ILE A 151 27.15 26.36 11.68
N PHE A 152 26.21 26.07 10.79
CA PHE A 152 25.43 24.85 10.81
C PHE A 152 26.27 23.56 10.83
N HIS A 153 25.73 22.55 11.49
CA HIS A 153 26.17 21.16 11.41
C HIS A 153 25.09 20.35 10.69
N ALA A 154 25.46 19.62 9.64
CA ALA A 154 24.48 18.87 8.84
C ALA A 154 23.85 17.71 9.63
N ASP A 155 24.59 17.15 10.59
CA ASP A 155 24.16 16.00 11.39
C ASP A 155 22.93 16.31 12.25
N ASP A 156 22.73 17.57 12.63
CA ASP A 156 21.58 18.05 13.42
C ASP A 156 20.24 17.92 12.67
N TYR A 157 20.29 17.79 11.34
CA TYR A 157 19.11 17.79 10.48
C TYR A 157 18.73 16.40 9.97
N PHE A 158 19.63 15.42 9.99
CA PHE A 158 19.38 14.09 9.43
C PHE A 158 19.37 12.95 10.45
N THR A 159 19.64 13.22 11.74
CA THR A 159 19.67 12.20 12.81
C THR A 159 18.37 11.39 12.91
N SER A 160 17.23 12.04 12.69
CA SER A 160 15.89 11.42 12.76
C SER A 160 15.54 10.44 11.64
N LEU A 161 16.32 10.38 10.56
CA LEU A 161 16.09 9.40 9.48
C LEU A 161 16.63 8.01 9.85
N SER A 162 17.71 7.96 10.63
CA SER A 162 18.40 6.71 11.01
C SER A 162 17.60 5.84 12.01
N GLU A 163 16.82 6.47 12.90
CA GLU A 163 15.98 5.74 13.87
C GLU A 163 14.71 5.15 13.25
N SER A 164 14.26 5.70 12.12
CA SER A 164 13.05 5.23 11.42
C SER A 164 13.27 3.88 10.71
N GLU A 165 14.49 3.58 10.28
CA GLU A 165 14.84 2.30 9.63
C GLU A 165 15.01 1.16 10.63
N THR A 166 15.41 1.45 11.87
CA THR A 166 15.66 0.42 12.90
C THR A 166 14.39 0.00 13.65
N ALA A 167 13.33 0.81 13.65
CA ALA A 167 12.06 0.48 14.29
C ALA A 167 11.20 -0.52 13.48
N SER A 168 11.30 -0.53 12.14
CA SER A 168 10.54 -1.46 11.28
C SER A 168 11.06 -2.91 11.31
N GLN A 169 12.27 -3.17 11.82
CA GLN A 169 12.83 -4.53 11.94
C GLN A 169 12.49 -5.23 13.26
N LYS A 170 11.91 -4.53 14.25
CA LYS A 170 11.68 -5.09 15.60
C LYS A 170 10.28 -5.62 15.86
N SER A 171 9.31 -5.44 14.95
CA SER A 171 7.92 -5.90 15.12
C SER A 171 7.59 -7.23 14.42
N LEU A 172 8.52 -7.81 13.64
CA LEU A 172 8.29 -9.07 12.91
C LEU A 172 8.78 -10.32 13.67
N GLY A 173 8.80 -10.27 14.99
CA GLY A 173 9.32 -11.37 15.79
C GLY A 173 8.92 -11.32 17.26
N THR A 174 7.63 -11.39 17.58
CA THR A 174 7.16 -12.06 18.81
C THR A 174 5.69 -12.46 18.63
N THR A 175 5.45 -13.76 18.87
CA THR A 175 4.18 -14.52 18.96
C THR A 175 3.39 -14.78 17.68
#